data_AF-A0A139ANB3-F1
#
_entry.id   AF-A0A139ANB3-F1
#
_cell.length_a   1.000
_cell.length_b   1.000
_cell.length_c   1.000
_cell.angle_alpha   90.00
_cell.angle_beta   90.00
_cell.angle_gamma   90.00
#
_symmetry.space_group_name_H-M   'P 1'
#
loop_
_entity.id
_entity.type
_entity.pdbx_description
1 polymer ?
#
loop_
_entity_poly.entity_id
_entity_poly.type
_entity_poly.pdbx_seq_one_letter_code
_entity_poly.pdbx_strand_id
1 'polypeptide(L)'
;MSSPGDSNSRLIDTIEDGTFDLLQVALRNGGDPNTRKRIIFKARYLLEKNLYTHEDKYVNGTDTQFGESALVLAIKSQRVDTVRALLEHGADPNRPVDWLIPDYLKSRDTAKKWDQERWNTRWAAHRAYPSALDFALFSGREKFNLKGAVVQLDNPTMERHVCSTVILFPNPDVIKVMLQLGAIPTVTAYEKAKKLAQADTPNPVFLRLIENALQPKIHRELIAANSPRGGAHAQHVNRSLNTHATLHTPDPTVAPGELQRQLSELQQLVQEQKSRIEELEMENRKLIFEVAALKRGGEPSPGAAPSVVPSSSEGDPEDAEGDVPLNVVQEQVKTRKPNSLAFGMMGQNRVPSPTPPQIPSSLIPQQPFFPGTMTQMMPGNVVPMQQMLTPYTAYQQMNLPGFMPQYAGHAPPGAMIPGSHQSLNQHVVAPAASVESASADYRQFMFRTE
;
A
#
# COMPACT_ATOMS: atom_id res chain seq x y z
N MET A 1 5.88 -4.57 26.88
CA MET A 1 7.31 -4.95 26.67
C MET A 1 7.32 -6.25 25.89
N SER A 2 7.56 -6.18 24.59
CA SER A 2 7.64 -7.36 23.72
C SER A 2 8.83 -8.23 24.13
N SER A 3 8.64 -9.54 24.17
CA SER A 3 9.72 -10.51 24.41
C SER A 3 10.94 -10.18 23.53
N PRO A 4 12.20 -10.41 23.96
CA PRO A 4 13.42 -10.09 23.20
C PRO A 4 13.56 -10.70 21.79
N GLY A 5 12.54 -11.37 21.23
CA GLY A 5 12.72 -12.52 20.37
C GLY A 5 12.34 -12.42 18.90
N ASP A 6 12.01 -11.25 18.33
CA ASP A 6 11.78 -11.18 16.88
C ASP A 6 12.11 -9.81 16.28
N SER A 7 13.24 -9.73 15.57
CA SER A 7 13.66 -8.52 14.83
C SER A 7 12.60 -8.07 13.82
N ASN A 8 11.83 -9.01 13.26
CA ASN A 8 10.76 -8.69 12.31
C ASN A 8 9.58 -7.98 12.98
N SER A 9 9.16 -8.48 14.14
CA SER A 9 8.10 -7.83 14.91
C SER A 9 8.51 -6.42 15.33
N ARG A 10 9.75 -6.24 15.79
CA ARG A 10 10.30 -4.92 16.11
C ARG A 10 10.33 -4.01 14.88
N LEU A 11 10.73 -4.53 13.72
CA LEU A 11 10.74 -3.76 12.48
C LEU A 11 9.35 -3.22 12.15
N ILE A 12 8.31 -4.05 12.22
CA ILE A 12 6.93 -3.60 11.96
C ILE A 12 6.47 -2.55 12.99
N ASP A 13 6.67 -2.82 14.28
CA ASP A 13 6.23 -1.90 15.34
C ASP A 13 6.90 -0.52 15.19
N THR A 14 8.21 -0.49 14.92
CA THR A 14 8.96 0.77 14.72
C THR A 14 8.54 1.56 13.48
N ILE A 15 8.08 0.89 12.42
CA ILE A 15 7.50 1.55 11.23
C ILE A 15 6.16 2.21 11.60
N GLU A 16 5.28 1.52 12.32
CA GLU A 16 3.96 2.03 12.68
C GLU A 16 3.99 3.13 13.76
N ASP A 17 5.02 3.12 14.61
CA ASP A 17 5.32 4.17 15.58
C ASP A 17 6.12 5.32 14.95
N GLY A 18 6.79 5.06 13.83
CA GLY A 18 7.55 6.06 13.09
C GLY A 18 8.88 6.44 13.74
N THR A 19 9.52 5.50 14.42
CA THR A 19 10.81 5.67 15.09
C THR A 19 11.93 5.17 14.17
N PHE A 20 12.47 6.06 13.32
CA PHE A 20 13.44 5.67 12.29
C PHE A 20 14.74 5.07 12.85
N ASP A 21 15.24 5.58 13.98
CA ASP A 21 16.46 5.04 14.60
C ASP A 21 16.29 3.58 15.03
N LEU A 22 15.13 3.25 15.60
CA LEU A 22 14.82 1.89 16.02
C LEU A 22 14.58 0.96 14.82
N LEU A 23 14.03 1.48 13.72
CA LEU A 23 13.95 0.76 12.46
C LEU A 23 15.34 0.37 11.95
N GLN A 24 16.31 1.30 11.96
CA GLN A 24 17.68 1.03 11.54
C GLN A 24 18.36 -0.01 12.44
N VAL A 25 18.10 0.03 13.76
CA VAL A 25 18.56 -1.00 14.69
C VAL A 25 17.92 -2.36 14.37
N ALA A 26 16.61 -2.40 14.06
CA ALA A 26 15.93 -3.65 13.72
C ALA A 26 16.47 -4.28 12.42
N LEU A 27 16.71 -3.48 11.38
CA LEU A 27 17.33 -3.95 10.13
C LEU A 27 18.75 -4.47 10.34
N ARG A 28 19.60 -3.74 11.08
CA ARG A 28 20.97 -4.19 11.41
C ARG A 28 20.99 -5.48 12.23
N ASN A 29 19.96 -5.73 13.03
CA ASN A 29 19.78 -6.97 13.79
C ASN A 29 19.10 -8.08 12.98
N GLY A 30 19.13 -8.00 11.64
CA GLY A 30 18.62 -9.05 10.75
C GLY A 30 17.11 -9.05 10.57
N GLY A 31 16.41 -7.94 10.84
CA GLY A 31 15.00 -7.80 10.47
C GLY A 31 14.84 -7.87 8.95
N ASP A 32 14.00 -8.77 8.47
CA ASP A 32 13.70 -8.93 7.04
C ASP A 32 12.82 -7.75 6.57
N PRO A 33 13.29 -6.92 5.62
CA PRO A 33 12.51 -5.79 5.11
C PRO A 33 11.28 -6.22 4.29
N ASN A 34 11.15 -7.50 3.94
CA ASN A 34 9.96 -8.08 3.32
C ASN A 34 8.99 -8.70 4.36
N THR A 35 9.25 -8.51 5.65
CA THR A 35 8.37 -9.05 6.70
C THR A 35 6.96 -8.45 6.63
N ARG A 36 6.01 -9.19 7.18
CA ARG A 36 4.57 -8.86 7.16
C ARG A 36 3.99 -8.97 8.55
N LYS A 37 2.95 -8.18 8.80
CA LYS A 37 2.08 -8.32 9.97
C LYS A 37 1.46 -9.71 10.00
N ARG A 38 1.14 -10.17 11.21
CA ARG A 38 0.42 -11.42 11.44
C ARG A 38 -0.89 -11.14 12.17
N ILE A 39 -2.00 -11.57 11.58
CA ILE A 39 -3.33 -11.37 12.11
C ILE A 39 -3.85 -12.71 12.63
N ILE A 40 -4.05 -12.81 13.94
CA ILE A 40 -4.58 -13.99 14.61
C ILE A 40 -6.05 -13.73 14.92
N PHE A 41 -6.92 -14.44 14.23
CA PHE A 41 -8.36 -14.35 14.38
C PHE A 41 -8.89 -15.48 15.24
N LYS A 42 -9.50 -15.15 16.38
CA LYS A 42 -10.15 -16.10 17.29
C LYS A 42 -11.63 -15.79 17.37
N ALA A 43 -12.47 -16.81 17.27
CA ALA A 43 -13.90 -16.65 17.50
C ALA A 43 -14.52 -17.94 18.02
N ARG A 44 -15.55 -17.79 18.85
CA ARG A 44 -16.43 -18.89 19.23
C ARG A 44 -17.62 -18.90 18.28
N TYR A 45 -17.81 -19.99 17.55
CA TYR A 45 -18.87 -20.09 16.54
C TYR A 45 -19.76 -21.31 16.77
N LEU A 46 -21.02 -21.20 16.34
CA LEU A 46 -22.04 -22.23 16.39
C LEU A 46 -21.74 -23.27 15.30
N LEU A 47 -21.41 -24.48 15.72
CA LEU A 47 -21.16 -25.61 14.81
C LEU A 47 -22.47 -26.29 14.44
N GLU A 48 -23.32 -26.54 15.44
CA GLU A 48 -24.54 -27.31 15.27
C GLU A 48 -25.64 -26.74 16.17
N LYS A 49 -26.82 -26.53 15.59
CA LYS A 49 -28.01 -26.06 16.30
C LYS A 49 -28.92 -27.24 16.59
N ASN A 50 -29.03 -27.65 17.85
CA ASN A 50 -29.96 -28.71 18.23
C ASN A 50 -31.36 -28.11 18.45
N LEU A 51 -32.29 -28.41 17.53
CA LEU A 51 -33.66 -27.89 17.58
C LEU A 51 -34.52 -28.55 18.66
N TYR A 52 -34.10 -29.71 19.19
CA TYR A 52 -34.89 -30.50 20.14
C TYR A 52 -34.45 -30.29 21.58
N THR A 53 -33.15 -30.19 21.84
CA THR A 53 -32.61 -30.05 23.21
C THR A 53 -32.43 -28.60 23.63
N HIS A 54 -32.53 -27.65 22.70
CA HIS A 54 -32.11 -26.25 22.89
C HIS A 54 -30.64 -26.08 23.31
N GLU A 55 -29.82 -27.13 23.19
CA GLU A 55 -28.38 -27.09 23.46
C GLU A 55 -27.61 -26.80 22.16
N ASP A 56 -27.27 -25.53 21.96
CA ASP A 56 -26.40 -25.10 20.88
C ASP A 56 -24.94 -25.57 21.12
N LYS A 57 -24.32 -26.22 20.12
CA LYS A 57 -22.92 -26.65 20.19
C LYS A 57 -21.98 -25.61 19.61
N TYR A 58 -21.07 -25.09 20.44
CA TYR A 58 -20.06 -24.12 20.03
C TYR A 58 -18.67 -24.72 19.97
N VAL A 59 -17.85 -24.20 19.07
CA VAL A 59 -16.42 -24.51 18.96
C VAL A 59 -15.61 -23.22 18.95
N ASN A 60 -14.42 -23.26 19.53
CA ASN A 60 -13.45 -22.18 19.44
C ASN A 60 -12.61 -22.38 18.17
N GLY A 61 -12.73 -21.45 17.23
CA GLY A 61 -11.88 -21.38 16.05
C GLY A 61 -10.68 -20.46 16.27
N THR A 62 -9.54 -20.82 15.72
CA THR A 62 -8.38 -19.92 15.58
C THR A 62 -7.84 -20.05 14.17
N ASP A 63 -7.58 -18.92 13.53
CA ASP A 63 -6.94 -18.84 12.23
C ASP A 63 -5.92 -17.71 12.19
N THR A 64 -4.89 -17.85 11.36
CA THR A 64 -3.82 -16.86 11.25
C THR A 64 -3.54 -16.55 9.79
N GLN A 65 -3.48 -15.26 9.47
CA GLN A 65 -3.16 -14.78 8.13
C GLN A 65 -2.09 -13.69 8.16
N PHE A 66 -1.44 -13.47 7.02
CA PHE A 66 -0.55 -12.32 6.84
C PHE A 66 -1.34 -11.04 6.55
N GLY A 67 -0.93 -9.97 7.21
CA GLY A 67 -1.39 -8.61 6.96
C GLY A 67 -0.47 -7.88 5.99
N GLU A 68 -0.35 -6.58 6.22
CA GLU A 68 0.45 -5.66 5.43
C GLU A 68 1.96 -5.94 5.57
N SER A 69 2.71 -5.72 4.49
CA SER A 69 4.18 -5.77 4.53
C SER A 69 4.77 -4.50 5.15
N ALA A 70 6.02 -4.60 5.63
CA ALA A 70 6.79 -3.47 6.12
C ALA A 70 6.82 -2.31 5.10
N LEU A 71 7.03 -2.61 3.81
CA LEU A 71 7.05 -1.61 2.74
C LEU A 71 5.69 -0.91 2.56
N VAL A 72 4.58 -1.65 2.65
CA VAL A 72 3.22 -1.07 2.57
C VAL A 72 2.95 -0.12 3.72
N LEU A 73 3.35 -0.49 4.93
CA LEU A 73 3.19 0.36 6.12
C LEU A 73 4.03 1.64 6.00
N ALA A 74 5.25 1.54 5.47
CA ALA A 74 6.11 2.68 5.21
C ALA A 74 5.48 3.65 4.18
N ILE A 75 4.97 3.13 3.05
CA ILE A 75 4.27 3.92 2.02
C ILE A 75 3.02 4.59 2.61
N LYS A 76 2.19 3.83 3.34
CA LYS A 76 1.00 4.36 4.03
C LYS A 76 1.35 5.54 4.95
N SER A 77 2.47 5.47 5.65
CA SER A 77 2.93 6.51 6.58
C SER A 77 3.56 7.74 5.90
N GLN A 78 3.75 7.71 4.57
CA GLN A 78 4.37 8.78 3.78
C GLN A 78 5.82 9.13 4.18
N ARG A 79 6.53 8.19 4.82
CA ARG A 79 7.89 8.39 5.33
C ARG A 79 8.93 7.93 4.30
N VAL A 80 9.43 8.88 3.52
CA VAL A 80 10.39 8.65 2.43
C VAL A 80 11.64 7.92 2.92
N ASP A 81 12.19 8.30 4.07
CA ASP A 81 13.41 7.69 4.63
C ASP A 81 13.19 6.23 5.03
N THR A 82 12.02 5.91 5.57
CA THR A 82 11.63 4.54 5.93
C THR A 82 11.49 3.67 4.68
N VAL A 83 10.84 4.19 3.62
CA VAL A 83 10.75 3.49 2.33
C VAL A 83 12.13 3.26 1.74
N ARG A 84 12.98 4.29 1.72
CA ARG A 84 14.37 4.19 1.24
C ARG A 84 15.14 3.12 1.99
N ALA A 85 15.15 3.17 3.32
CA ALA A 85 15.90 2.23 4.15
C ALA A 85 15.47 0.77 3.91
N LEU A 86 14.16 0.51 3.80
CA LEU A 86 13.66 -0.84 3.52
C LEU A 86 14.12 -1.34 2.15
N LEU A 87 14.04 -0.50 1.11
CA LEU A 87 14.47 -0.86 -0.25
C LEU A 87 15.98 -1.10 -0.34
N GLU A 88 16.79 -0.25 0.33
CA GLU A 88 18.25 -0.42 0.42
C GLU A 88 18.66 -1.72 1.14
N HIS A 89 17.82 -2.21 2.05
CA HIS A 89 18.04 -3.50 2.74
C HIS A 89 17.43 -4.70 2.00
N GLY A 90 16.84 -4.50 0.82
CA GLY A 90 16.33 -5.58 -0.03
C GLY A 90 14.83 -5.85 0.06
N ALA A 91 14.01 -4.88 0.52
CA ALA A 91 12.58 -4.94 0.23
C ALA A 91 12.36 -4.91 -1.29
N ASP A 92 11.51 -5.80 -1.79
CA ASP A 92 11.24 -5.91 -3.22
C ASP A 92 10.00 -5.07 -3.59
N PRO A 93 10.17 -3.92 -4.32
CA PRO A 93 9.04 -3.06 -4.68
C PRO A 93 8.16 -3.65 -5.79
N ASN A 94 8.61 -4.70 -6.46
CA ASN A 94 7.94 -5.30 -7.61
C ASN A 94 7.06 -6.50 -7.23
N ARG A 95 7.10 -6.94 -5.97
CA ARG A 95 6.19 -7.98 -5.48
C ARG A 95 4.74 -7.48 -5.48
N PRO A 96 3.77 -8.34 -5.81
CA PRO A 96 2.37 -8.05 -5.56
C PRO A 96 2.16 -7.69 -4.10
N VAL A 97 1.34 -6.69 -3.87
CA VAL A 97 0.99 -6.22 -2.55
C VAL A 97 -0.42 -6.72 -2.26
N ASP A 98 -0.59 -7.51 -1.22
CA ASP A 98 -1.90 -7.94 -0.76
C ASP A 98 -2.02 -7.98 0.76
N TRP A 99 -3.25 -8.03 1.28
CA TRP A 99 -3.56 -8.42 2.66
C TRP A 99 -5.05 -8.71 2.83
N LEU A 100 -5.38 -9.46 3.88
CA LEU A 100 -6.75 -9.76 4.26
C LEU A 100 -7.21 -8.86 5.41
N ILE A 101 -8.49 -8.49 5.38
CA ILE A 101 -9.19 -7.83 6.47
C ILE A 101 -10.25 -8.80 7.02
N PRO A 102 -10.20 -9.14 8.32
CA PRO A 102 -11.20 -9.99 8.94
C PRO A 102 -12.60 -9.37 8.92
N ASP A 103 -13.62 -10.22 8.87
CA ASP A 103 -15.02 -9.84 9.06
C ASP A 103 -15.30 -9.56 10.54
N TYR A 104 -16.44 -8.91 10.80
CA TYR A 104 -16.94 -8.58 12.13
C TYR A 104 -18.47 -8.70 12.16
N LEU A 105 -19.08 -8.88 13.34
CA LEU A 105 -20.54 -8.99 13.43
C LEU A 105 -21.24 -7.65 13.09
N LYS A 106 -21.95 -7.56 11.96
CA LYS A 106 -22.47 -6.29 11.42
C LYS A 106 -23.77 -5.76 12.05
N SER A 107 -24.57 -6.59 12.72
CA SER A 107 -25.91 -6.20 13.19
C SER A 107 -26.11 -6.46 14.68
N ARG A 108 -26.98 -5.65 15.30
CA ARG A 108 -27.43 -5.74 16.70
C ARG A 108 -28.24 -7.02 16.97
N ASP A 109 -28.84 -7.61 15.94
CA ASP A 109 -29.71 -8.80 16.01
C ASP A 109 -28.96 -10.09 15.63
N THR A 110 -28.03 -10.03 14.67
CA THR A 110 -27.04 -11.10 14.42
C THR A 110 -25.79 -10.97 15.29
N ALA A 111 -25.77 -10.01 16.22
CA ALA A 111 -24.66 -9.71 17.14
C ALA A 111 -24.24 -10.89 18.03
N LYS A 112 -25.05 -11.93 18.11
CA LYS A 112 -24.89 -12.88 19.20
C LYS A 112 -23.84 -13.94 18.92
N LYS A 113 -23.68 -14.41 17.67
CA LYS A 113 -22.94 -15.65 17.42
C LYS A 113 -22.33 -15.67 16.02
N TRP A 114 -21.05 -16.01 15.94
CA TRP A 114 -20.49 -16.55 14.70
C TRP A 114 -21.18 -17.89 14.42
N ASP A 115 -21.47 -18.20 13.16
CA ASP A 115 -21.87 -19.53 12.72
C ASP A 115 -20.78 -20.13 11.83
N GLN A 116 -20.96 -21.39 11.45
CA GLN A 116 -19.98 -22.12 10.62
C GLN A 116 -19.78 -21.45 9.25
N GLU A 117 -20.82 -20.92 8.63
CA GLU A 117 -20.74 -20.26 7.31
C GLU A 117 -19.90 -18.98 7.39
N ARG A 118 -20.16 -18.16 8.40
CA ARG A 118 -19.41 -16.93 8.66
C ARG A 118 -17.98 -17.21 9.08
N TRP A 119 -17.75 -18.25 9.88
CA TRP A 119 -16.39 -18.70 10.19
C TRP A 119 -15.64 -19.07 8.91
N ASN A 120 -16.28 -19.75 7.96
CA ASN A 120 -15.67 -20.12 6.68
C ASN A 120 -15.36 -18.88 5.80
N THR A 121 -16.10 -17.79 5.97
CA THR A 121 -15.94 -16.51 5.24
C THR A 121 -15.34 -15.39 6.10
N ARG A 122 -14.69 -15.73 7.22
CA ARG A 122 -14.15 -14.79 8.23
C ARG A 122 -13.16 -13.76 7.71
N TRP A 123 -12.61 -13.91 6.51
CA TRP A 123 -11.76 -12.92 5.85
C TRP A 123 -12.57 -12.20 4.77
N ALA A 124 -13.34 -11.20 5.18
CA ALA A 124 -14.36 -10.57 4.33
C ALA A 124 -13.80 -9.77 3.16
N ALA A 125 -12.59 -9.21 3.27
CA ALA A 125 -12.03 -8.39 2.21
C ALA A 125 -10.58 -8.76 1.93
N HIS A 126 -10.27 -8.92 0.65
CA HIS A 126 -8.92 -9.07 0.13
C HIS A 126 -8.52 -7.77 -0.57
N ARG A 127 -7.43 -7.16 -0.11
CA ARG A 127 -6.81 -6.00 -0.73
C ARG A 127 -5.65 -6.50 -1.55
N ALA A 128 -5.58 -6.11 -2.83
CA ALA A 128 -4.54 -6.55 -3.73
C ALA A 128 -4.17 -5.44 -4.72
N TYR A 129 -2.88 -5.30 -4.97
CA TYR A 129 -2.28 -4.36 -5.91
C TYR A 129 -1.16 -5.08 -6.66
N PRO A 130 -0.98 -4.82 -7.97
CA PRO A 130 0.04 -5.50 -8.77
C PRO A 130 1.48 -5.30 -8.27
N SER A 131 1.76 -4.16 -7.63
CA SER A 131 3.09 -3.81 -7.12
C SER A 131 2.99 -2.82 -5.97
N ALA A 132 4.09 -2.58 -5.26
CA ALA A 132 4.14 -1.52 -4.25
C ALA A 132 4.00 -0.12 -4.89
N LEU A 133 4.47 0.07 -6.12
CA LEU A 133 4.34 1.33 -6.86
C LEU A 133 2.87 1.60 -7.22
N ASP A 134 2.14 0.55 -7.63
CA ASP A 134 0.70 0.61 -7.87
C ASP A 134 -0.10 1.00 -6.62
N PHE A 135 0.37 0.59 -5.44
CA PHE A 135 -0.20 0.99 -4.17
C PHE A 135 0.18 2.42 -3.78
N ALA A 136 1.44 2.84 -4.00
CA ALA A 136 1.89 4.21 -3.72
C ALA A 136 1.16 5.29 -4.55
N LEU A 137 0.66 4.92 -5.74
CA LEU A 137 -0.16 5.76 -6.60
C LEU A 137 -1.66 5.73 -6.25
N PHE A 138 -2.09 4.89 -5.31
CA PHE A 138 -3.49 4.84 -4.91
C PHE A 138 -3.89 6.10 -4.12
N SER A 139 -5.03 6.68 -4.49
CA SER A 139 -5.65 7.81 -3.81
C SER A 139 -7.07 7.42 -3.39
N GLY A 140 -7.40 7.50 -2.10
CA GLY A 140 -8.72 7.13 -1.60
C GLY A 140 -8.71 6.53 -0.20
N ARG A 141 -9.86 6.02 0.22
CA ARG A 141 -10.03 5.35 1.52
C ARG A 141 -9.61 3.89 1.40
N GLU A 142 -8.73 3.45 2.30
CA GLU A 142 -8.32 2.05 2.39
C GLU A 142 -8.35 1.54 3.83
N LYS A 143 -8.64 0.25 3.99
CA LYS A 143 -8.72 -0.45 5.27
C LYS A 143 -7.40 -1.15 5.58
N PHE A 144 -6.91 -0.92 6.78
CA PHE A 144 -5.71 -1.53 7.33
C PHE A 144 -6.04 -2.29 8.61
N ASN A 145 -5.39 -3.42 8.83
CA ASN A 145 -5.45 -4.10 10.12
C ASN A 145 -4.99 -3.15 11.25
N LEU A 146 -5.47 -3.41 12.47
CA LEU A 146 -5.06 -2.65 13.66
C LEU A 146 -3.54 -2.66 13.84
N LYS A 147 -2.98 -1.66 14.52
CA LYS A 147 -1.53 -1.55 14.76
C LYS A 147 -0.97 -2.74 15.57
N GLY A 148 0.30 -3.05 15.35
CA GLY A 148 1.10 -4.09 15.99
C GLY A 148 1.56 -5.15 14.99
N ALA A 149 2.79 -5.64 15.13
CA ALA A 149 3.32 -6.73 14.32
C ALA A 149 2.48 -8.00 14.38
N VAL A 150 1.90 -8.29 15.55
CA VAL A 150 0.96 -9.39 15.79
C VAL A 150 -0.35 -8.82 16.32
N VAL A 151 -1.40 -8.91 15.52
CA VAL A 151 -2.74 -8.43 15.88
C VAL A 151 -3.57 -9.63 16.29
N GLN A 152 -3.97 -9.69 17.55
CA GLN A 152 -4.91 -10.70 18.03
C GLN A 152 -6.31 -10.13 18.12
N LEU A 153 -7.24 -10.79 17.42
CA LEU A 153 -8.65 -10.45 17.37
C LEU A 153 -9.43 -11.54 18.09
N ASP A 154 -10.23 -11.15 19.09
CA ASP A 154 -11.04 -12.08 19.86
C ASP A 154 -12.52 -11.72 19.71
N ASN A 155 -13.23 -12.57 18.98
CA ASN A 155 -14.66 -12.47 18.71
C ASN A 155 -15.10 -11.06 18.30
N PRO A 156 -14.53 -10.47 17.22
CA PRO A 156 -14.76 -9.07 16.91
C PRO A 156 -16.21 -8.79 16.50
N THR A 157 -16.82 -7.84 17.21
CA THR A 157 -18.22 -7.44 17.02
C THR A 157 -18.42 -6.15 16.23
N MET A 158 -17.36 -5.42 15.89
CA MET A 158 -17.46 -4.14 15.18
C MET A 158 -16.26 -3.94 14.26
N GLU A 159 -16.42 -3.10 13.23
CA GLU A 159 -15.37 -2.81 12.25
C GLU A 159 -14.08 -2.29 12.90
N ARG A 160 -14.23 -1.37 13.86
CA ARG A 160 -13.10 -0.79 14.59
C ARG A 160 -12.33 -1.80 15.45
N HIS A 161 -12.88 -3.00 15.67
CA HIS A 161 -12.16 -4.08 16.35
C HIS A 161 -11.24 -4.83 15.40
N VAL A 162 -11.44 -4.75 14.08
CA VAL A 162 -10.67 -5.53 13.10
C VAL A 162 -9.77 -4.64 12.25
N CYS A 163 -10.20 -3.43 11.92
CA CYS A 163 -9.46 -2.55 11.03
C CYS A 163 -9.63 -1.07 11.36
N SER A 164 -8.77 -0.27 10.75
CA SER A 164 -8.82 1.19 10.68
C SER A 164 -8.93 1.62 9.23
N THR A 165 -9.78 2.61 8.94
CA THR A 165 -9.87 3.21 7.60
C THR A 165 -8.96 4.43 7.55
N VAL A 166 -8.09 4.49 6.56
CA VAL A 166 -7.13 5.58 6.34
C VAL A 166 -7.37 6.18 4.96
N ILE A 167 -7.29 7.50 4.86
CA ILE A 167 -7.31 8.20 3.57
C ILE A 167 -5.86 8.30 3.08
N LEU A 168 -5.58 7.68 1.94
CA LEU A 168 -4.28 7.66 1.30
C LEU A 168 -4.19 8.78 0.25
N PHE A 169 -3.03 9.43 0.22
CA PHE A 169 -2.66 10.43 -0.77
C PHE A 169 -1.31 10.03 -1.39
N PRO A 170 -1.18 9.97 -2.72
CA PRO A 170 0.11 9.68 -3.34
C PRO A 170 1.17 10.74 -3.00
N ASN A 171 2.41 10.31 -2.77
CA ASN A 171 3.53 11.20 -2.47
C ASN A 171 4.63 11.08 -3.55
N PRO A 172 4.99 12.18 -4.22
CA PRO A 172 5.93 12.15 -5.34
C PRO A 172 7.34 11.72 -4.90
N ASP A 173 7.75 12.05 -3.67
CA ASP A 173 9.08 11.69 -3.17
C ASP A 173 9.19 10.19 -2.87
N VAL A 174 8.12 9.59 -2.31
CA VAL A 174 8.03 8.13 -2.14
C VAL A 174 8.14 7.44 -3.50
N ILE A 175 7.35 7.88 -4.48
CA ILE A 175 7.36 7.31 -5.84
C ILE A 175 8.73 7.47 -6.49
N LYS A 176 9.35 8.64 -6.38
CA LYS A 176 10.69 8.92 -6.91
C LYS A 176 11.73 7.96 -6.31
N VAL A 177 11.72 7.76 -4.99
CA VAL A 177 12.65 6.84 -4.32
C VAL A 177 12.43 5.40 -4.77
N MET A 178 11.17 4.96 -4.88
CA MET A 178 10.85 3.62 -5.36
C MET A 178 11.39 3.38 -6.77
N LEU A 179 11.17 4.33 -7.69
CA LEU A 179 11.68 4.25 -9.06
C LEU A 179 13.21 4.24 -9.12
N GLN A 180 13.87 5.06 -8.29
CA GLN A 180 15.33 5.09 -8.18
C GLN A 180 15.92 3.77 -7.67
N LEU A 181 15.21 3.07 -6.79
CA LEU A 181 15.64 1.81 -6.16
C LEU A 181 15.00 0.57 -6.80
N GLY A 182 14.68 0.64 -8.09
CA GLY A 182 14.36 -0.53 -8.90
C GLY A 182 12.88 -0.93 -8.96
N ALA A 183 11.95 -0.08 -8.52
CA ALA A 183 10.54 -0.26 -8.84
C ALA A 183 10.31 -0.08 -10.35
N ILE A 184 9.67 -1.05 -10.97
CA ILE A 184 9.39 -1.07 -12.40
C ILE A 184 7.99 -0.48 -12.62
N PRO A 185 7.86 0.61 -13.41
CA PRO A 185 6.56 1.12 -13.78
C PRO A 185 5.75 0.07 -14.55
N THR A 186 4.52 -0.16 -14.09
CA THR A 186 3.54 -1.02 -14.76
C THR A 186 2.57 -0.18 -15.60
N VAL A 187 1.86 -0.83 -16.54
CA VAL A 187 0.79 -0.16 -17.30
C VAL A 187 -0.30 0.37 -16.36
N THR A 188 -0.62 -0.38 -15.31
CA THR A 188 -1.61 0.04 -14.30
C THR A 188 -1.14 1.24 -13.48
N ALA A 189 0.15 1.32 -13.16
CA ALA A 189 0.74 2.50 -12.52
C ALA A 189 0.67 3.73 -13.42
N TYR A 190 0.99 3.59 -14.71
CA TYR A 190 0.88 4.68 -15.69
C TYR A 190 -0.56 5.21 -15.80
N GLU A 191 -1.56 4.35 -15.94
CA GLU A 191 -2.96 4.75 -16.03
C GLU A 191 -3.44 5.45 -14.75
N LYS A 192 -3.00 5.01 -13.57
CA LYS A 192 -3.28 5.71 -12.30
C LYS A 192 -2.64 7.09 -12.26
N ALA A 193 -1.36 7.20 -12.64
CA ALA A 193 -0.66 8.48 -12.68
C ALA A 193 -1.31 9.46 -13.66
N LYS A 194 -1.79 8.97 -14.81
CA LYS A 194 -2.55 9.75 -15.78
C LYS A 194 -3.88 10.25 -15.22
N LYS A 195 -4.64 9.40 -14.51
CA LYS A 195 -5.88 9.81 -13.82
C LYS A 195 -5.61 10.89 -12.77
N LEU A 196 -4.53 10.77 -12.00
CA LEU A 196 -4.13 11.79 -11.01
C LEU A 196 -3.73 13.12 -11.68
N ALA A 197 -3.14 13.07 -12.87
CA ALA A 197 -2.83 14.26 -13.65
C ALA A 197 -4.08 14.94 -14.25
N GLN A 198 -5.20 14.22 -14.35
CA GLN A 198 -6.46 14.69 -14.95
C GLN A 198 -7.57 14.98 -13.92
N ALA A 199 -7.33 14.69 -12.64
CA ALA A 199 -8.30 14.91 -11.57
C ALA A 199 -8.62 16.40 -11.38
N ASP A 200 -9.69 16.72 -10.64
CA ASP A 200 -10.10 18.10 -10.31
C ASP A 200 -8.99 18.93 -9.67
N THR A 201 -8.02 18.26 -9.03
CA THR A 201 -6.76 18.84 -8.57
C THR A 201 -5.59 18.16 -9.31
N PRO A 202 -5.27 18.61 -10.54
CA PRO A 202 -4.26 17.99 -11.39
C PRO A 202 -2.89 17.95 -10.69
N ASN A 203 -2.29 16.77 -10.60
CA ASN A 203 -0.89 16.64 -10.22
C ASN A 203 -0.09 15.91 -11.30
N PRO A 204 0.44 16.65 -12.31
CA PRO A 204 1.17 16.04 -13.42
C PRO A 204 2.54 15.48 -13.01
N VAL A 205 3.01 15.72 -11.77
CA VAL A 205 4.32 15.26 -11.31
C VAL A 205 4.40 13.73 -11.33
N PHE A 206 3.33 13.03 -10.94
CA PHE A 206 3.30 11.57 -10.94
C PHE A 206 3.45 11.01 -12.35
N LEU A 207 2.73 11.57 -13.32
CA LEU A 207 2.81 11.14 -14.72
C LEU A 207 4.23 11.35 -15.26
N ARG A 208 4.82 12.53 -15.03
CA ARG A 208 6.20 12.82 -15.45
C ARG A 208 7.23 11.86 -14.83
N LEU A 209 7.09 11.54 -13.54
CA LEU A 209 7.99 10.59 -12.87
C LEU A 209 7.92 9.20 -13.52
N ILE A 210 6.71 8.72 -13.83
CA ILE A 210 6.49 7.43 -14.47
C ILE A 210 6.99 7.43 -15.93
N GLU A 211 6.67 8.47 -16.71
CA GLU A 211 7.13 8.63 -18.10
C GLU A 211 8.67 8.65 -18.15
N ASN A 212 9.31 9.44 -17.30
CA ASN A 212 10.78 9.50 -17.23
C ASN A 212 11.41 8.15 -16.88
N ALA A 213 10.76 7.34 -16.03
CA ALA A 213 11.25 6.00 -15.70
C ALA A 213 11.04 4.98 -16.83
N LEU A 214 10.07 5.19 -17.73
CA LEU A 214 9.82 4.35 -18.89
C LEU A 214 10.76 4.64 -20.07
N GLN A 215 11.19 5.89 -20.25
CA GLN A 215 12.06 6.31 -21.38
C GLN A 215 13.34 5.48 -21.55
N PRO A 216 14.14 5.21 -20.49
CA PRO A 216 15.35 4.40 -20.63
C PRO A 216 15.07 2.96 -21.07
N LYS A 217 13.91 2.40 -20.71
CA LYS A 217 13.53 1.04 -21.09
C LYS A 217 13.18 0.96 -22.56
N ILE A 218 12.36 1.89 -23.04
CA ILE A 218 12.05 2.03 -24.47
C ILE A 218 13.35 2.24 -25.26
N HIS A 219 14.25 3.11 -24.78
CA HIS A 219 15.53 3.36 -25.42
C HIS A 219 16.43 2.11 -25.46
N ARG A 220 16.50 1.33 -24.37
CA ARG A 220 17.24 0.05 -24.33
C ARG A 220 16.65 -0.99 -25.26
N GLU A 221 15.33 -1.13 -25.32
CA GLU A 221 14.65 -2.07 -26.21
C GLU A 221 14.86 -1.68 -27.68
N LEU A 222 14.81 -0.39 -28.01
CA LEU A 222 15.14 0.14 -29.34
C LEU A 222 16.61 -0.10 -29.72
N ILE A 223 17.56 0.15 -28.82
CA ILE A 223 18.98 -0.16 -29.05
C ILE A 223 19.19 -1.67 -29.21
N ALA A 224 18.56 -2.50 -28.38
CA ALA A 224 18.67 -3.96 -28.48
C ALA A 224 18.07 -4.51 -29.78
N ALA A 225 17.00 -3.89 -30.28
CA ALA A 225 16.40 -4.22 -31.57
C ALA A 225 17.28 -3.79 -32.76
N ASN A 226 17.99 -2.66 -32.64
CA ASN A 226 18.81 -2.08 -33.71
C ASN A 226 20.29 -2.46 -33.66
N SER A 227 20.76 -3.04 -32.55
CA SER A 227 22.13 -3.52 -32.44
C SER A 227 22.30 -4.72 -33.38
N PRO A 228 23.22 -4.67 -34.36
CA PRO A 228 23.42 -5.77 -35.30
C PRO A 228 23.78 -7.00 -34.48
N ARG A 229 22.86 -7.98 -34.45
CA ARG A 229 23.06 -9.26 -33.76
C ARG A 229 24.33 -9.90 -34.31
N GLY A 230 25.43 -9.75 -33.58
CA GLY A 230 26.72 -10.31 -33.93
C GLY A 230 26.66 -11.83 -34.01
N GLY A 231 26.64 -12.35 -35.25
CA GLY A 231 27.46 -13.49 -35.69
C GLY A 231 27.09 -14.92 -35.28
N ALA A 232 26.35 -15.18 -34.20
CA ALA A 232 26.29 -16.56 -33.67
C ALA A 232 25.01 -17.36 -34.01
N HIS A 233 23.97 -16.75 -34.58
CA HIS A 233 22.71 -17.45 -34.91
C HIS A 233 22.35 -17.52 -36.40
N ALA A 234 23.22 -17.01 -37.28
CA ALA A 234 23.02 -17.06 -38.73
C ALA A 234 23.22 -18.45 -39.35
N GLN A 235 23.70 -19.45 -38.61
CA GLN A 235 23.94 -20.80 -39.15
C GLN A 235 22.80 -21.80 -38.92
N HIS A 236 21.88 -21.56 -37.98
CA HIS A 236 20.88 -22.59 -37.62
C HIS A 236 19.42 -22.29 -38.04
N VAL A 237 19.08 -21.04 -38.35
CA VAL A 237 17.74 -20.68 -38.85
C VAL A 237 17.65 -20.74 -40.38
N ASN A 238 18.79 -20.72 -41.08
CA ASN A 238 18.85 -20.87 -42.55
C ASN A 238 18.59 -22.30 -43.06
N ARG A 239 18.29 -23.26 -42.18
CA ARG A 239 17.88 -24.63 -42.57
C ARG A 239 16.39 -24.92 -42.42
N SER A 240 15.59 -24.04 -41.80
CA SER A 240 14.18 -24.31 -41.51
C SER A 240 13.17 -23.31 -42.10
N LEU A 241 13.62 -22.31 -42.87
CA LEU A 241 12.73 -21.36 -43.57
C LEU A 241 12.68 -21.58 -45.09
N ASN A 242 13.00 -22.79 -45.57
CA ASN A 242 12.98 -23.12 -47.00
C ASN A 242 11.74 -23.88 -47.49
N THR A 243 10.63 -23.92 -46.72
CA THR A 243 9.45 -24.67 -47.18
C THR A 243 8.14 -23.90 -47.30
N HIS A 244 7.89 -22.77 -46.64
CA HIS A 244 6.62 -22.06 -46.85
C HIS A 244 6.71 -20.55 -46.61
N ALA A 245 7.12 -19.80 -47.64
CA ALA A 245 6.77 -18.38 -47.77
C ALA A 245 6.80 -18.00 -49.25
N THR A 246 5.64 -18.04 -49.89
CA THR A 246 5.35 -17.39 -51.17
C THR A 246 5.34 -15.87 -50.94
N LEU A 247 6.51 -15.30 -50.69
CA LEU A 247 6.73 -13.86 -50.71
C LEU A 247 6.98 -13.45 -52.15
N HIS A 248 6.25 -12.43 -52.60
CA HIS A 248 6.53 -11.71 -53.83
C HIS A 248 8.02 -11.36 -53.88
N THR A 249 8.75 -12.04 -54.75
CA THR A 249 10.11 -11.68 -55.12
C THR A 249 10.06 -10.29 -55.76
N PRO A 250 10.82 -9.30 -55.26
CA PRO A 250 10.98 -8.05 -55.98
C PRO A 250 11.52 -8.36 -57.37
N ASP A 251 10.88 -7.78 -58.37
CA ASP A 251 11.22 -7.93 -59.78
C ASP A 251 12.72 -7.62 -60.00
N PRO A 252 13.53 -8.57 -60.52
CA PRO A 252 14.98 -8.40 -60.71
C PRO A 252 15.34 -7.39 -61.81
N THR A 253 14.36 -6.67 -62.36
CA THR A 253 14.56 -5.63 -63.37
C THR A 253 14.76 -4.22 -62.83
N VAL A 254 14.75 -4.02 -61.50
CA VAL A 254 15.08 -2.72 -60.91
C VAL A 254 16.55 -2.41 -61.16
N ALA A 255 16.80 -1.55 -62.15
CA ALA A 255 18.13 -1.15 -62.56
C ALA A 255 18.93 -0.62 -61.34
N PRO A 256 20.23 -0.96 -61.19
CA PRO A 256 21.06 -0.53 -60.06
C PRO A 256 21.04 0.98 -59.79
N GLY A 257 20.72 1.80 -60.80
CA GLY A 257 20.55 3.25 -60.65
C GLY A 257 19.35 3.67 -59.79
N GLU A 258 18.26 2.89 -59.75
CA GLU A 258 17.06 3.25 -58.99
C GLU A 258 17.27 3.06 -57.49
N LEU A 259 17.99 2.01 -57.08
CA LEU A 259 18.41 1.81 -55.69
C LEU A 259 19.35 2.92 -55.21
N GLN A 260 20.29 3.36 -56.07
CA GLN A 260 21.18 4.46 -55.74
C GLN A 260 20.43 5.80 -55.59
N ARG A 261 19.40 6.01 -56.42
CA ARG A 261 18.51 7.17 -56.34
C ARG A 261 17.68 7.16 -55.06
N GLN A 262 17.07 6.02 -54.72
CA GLN A 262 16.32 5.85 -53.46
C GLN A 262 17.22 6.08 -52.24
N LEU A 263 18.46 5.57 -52.26
CA LEU A 263 19.41 5.79 -51.18
C LEU A 263 19.78 7.28 -51.04
N SER A 264 19.98 7.98 -52.15
CA SER A 264 20.30 9.41 -52.16
C SER A 264 19.13 10.26 -51.65
N GLU A 265 17.90 9.92 -52.03
CA GLU A 265 16.67 10.56 -51.55
C GLU A 265 16.49 10.37 -50.03
N LEU A 266 16.77 9.17 -49.54
CA LEU A 266 16.69 8.85 -48.11
C LEU A 266 17.77 9.58 -47.31
N GLN A 267 18.98 9.72 -47.86
CA GLN A 267 20.05 10.53 -47.26
C GLN A 267 19.69 12.03 -47.22
N GLN A 268 19.04 12.54 -48.27
CA GLN A 268 18.57 13.92 -48.31
C GLN A 268 17.50 14.18 -47.25
N LEU A 269 16.52 13.29 -47.11
CA LEU A 269 15.49 13.38 -46.06
C LEU A 269 16.07 13.35 -44.66
N VAL A 270 17.07 12.49 -44.41
CA VAL A 270 17.76 12.44 -43.11
C VAL A 270 18.47 13.77 -42.82
N GLN A 271 19.09 14.39 -43.83
CA GLN A 271 19.78 15.66 -43.64
C GLN A 271 18.79 16.82 -43.42
N GLU A 272 17.65 16.81 -44.10
CA GLU A 272 16.57 17.78 -43.89
C GLU A 272 15.99 17.69 -42.46
N GLN A 273 15.75 16.48 -41.95
CA GLN A 273 15.28 16.28 -40.58
C GLN A 273 16.28 16.78 -39.54
N LYS A 274 17.58 16.60 -39.77
CA LYS A 274 18.63 17.14 -38.89
C LYS A 274 18.61 18.67 -38.84
N SER A 275 18.52 19.33 -40.01
CA SER A 275 18.40 20.79 -40.08
C SER A 275 17.16 21.30 -39.34
N ARG A 276 16.02 20.59 -39.45
CA ARG A 276 14.78 20.96 -38.75
C ARG A 276 14.90 20.83 -37.23
N ILE A 277 15.62 19.83 -36.74
CA ILE A 277 15.91 19.67 -35.31
C ILE A 277 16.76 20.83 -34.80
N GLU A 278 17.83 21.20 -35.52
CA GLU A 278 18.70 22.32 -35.14
C GLU A 278 17.96 23.67 -35.11
N GLU A 279 17.03 23.89 -36.05
CA GLU A 279 16.16 25.06 -36.09
C GLU A 279 15.25 25.15 -34.87
N LEU A 280 14.58 24.05 -34.52
CA LEU A 280 13.69 23.97 -33.34
C LEU A 280 14.48 24.15 -32.04
N GLU A 281 15.71 23.65 -31.96
CA GLU A 281 16.58 23.89 -30.81
C GLU A 281 16.97 25.36 -30.66
N MET A 282 17.24 26.07 -31.77
CA MET A 282 17.49 27.52 -31.74
C MET A 282 16.25 28.30 -31.29
N GLU A 283 15.07 27.94 -31.78
CA GLU A 283 13.82 28.57 -31.38
C GLU A 283 13.53 28.36 -29.88
N ASN A 284 13.75 27.15 -29.38
CA ASN A 284 13.58 26.84 -27.96
C ASN A 284 14.58 27.61 -27.08
N ARG A 285 15.85 27.74 -27.51
CA ARG A 285 16.85 28.59 -26.83
C ARG A 285 16.39 30.05 -26.75
N LYS A 286 15.80 30.58 -27.83
CA LYS A 286 15.26 31.96 -27.87
C LYS A 286 14.11 32.13 -26.87
N LEU A 287 13.16 31.19 -26.83
CA LEU A 287 12.03 31.23 -25.91
C LEU A 287 12.46 31.16 -24.44
N ILE A 288 13.47 30.35 -24.12
CA ILE A 288 14.03 30.28 -22.76
C ILE A 288 14.57 31.65 -22.32
N PHE A 289 15.25 32.37 -23.23
CA PHE A 289 15.76 33.70 -22.94
C PHE A 289 14.64 34.74 -22.73
N GLU A 290 13.58 34.67 -23.55
CA GLU A 290 12.41 35.56 -23.45
C GLU A 290 11.64 35.34 -22.14
N VAL A 291 11.41 34.09 -21.76
CA VAL A 291 10.79 33.74 -20.47
C VAL A 291 11.64 34.22 -19.28
N ALA A 292 12.97 34.11 -19.38
CA ALA A 292 13.88 34.62 -18.35
C ALA A 292 13.91 36.16 -18.28
N ALA A 293 13.66 36.87 -19.38
CA ALA A 293 13.52 38.32 -19.41
C ALA A 293 12.21 38.76 -18.74
N LEU A 294 11.09 38.11 -19.08
CA LEU A 294 9.77 38.41 -18.48
C LEU A 294 9.76 38.17 -16.96
N LYS A 295 10.44 37.13 -16.48
CA LYS A 295 10.57 36.88 -15.02
C LYS A 295 11.38 37.95 -14.27
N ARG A 296 12.27 38.66 -14.96
CA ARG A 296 13.06 39.75 -14.36
C ARG A 296 12.38 41.11 -14.43
N GLY A 297 11.37 41.26 -15.29
CA GLY A 297 10.58 42.48 -15.46
C GLY A 297 9.44 42.67 -14.45
N GLY A 298 9.50 42.03 -13.27
CA GLY A 298 8.59 42.38 -12.18
C GLY A 298 8.79 43.85 -11.82
N GLU A 299 7.75 44.66 -12.05
CA GLU A 299 7.78 46.11 -11.95
C GLU A 299 8.51 46.60 -10.68
N PRO A 300 9.46 47.55 -10.78
CA PRO A 300 9.98 48.21 -9.60
C PRO A 300 8.84 48.99 -8.96
N SER A 301 8.44 48.55 -7.77
CA SER A 301 7.45 49.25 -6.93
C SER A 301 7.93 50.69 -6.70
N PRO A 302 7.21 51.73 -7.17
CA PRO A 302 7.61 53.12 -6.99
C PRO A 302 7.15 53.58 -5.61
N GLY A 303 7.95 53.36 -4.57
CA GLY A 303 7.57 53.85 -3.24
C GLY A 303 8.35 53.31 -2.05
N ALA A 304 9.68 53.42 -2.05
CA ALA A 304 10.44 53.30 -0.81
C ALA A 304 11.57 54.33 -0.78
N ALA A 305 11.31 55.46 -0.12
CA ALA A 305 12.31 56.46 0.19
C ALA A 305 13.30 55.93 1.25
N PRO A 306 14.60 56.19 1.13
CA PRO A 306 15.59 55.75 2.11
C PRO A 306 15.62 56.71 3.31
N SER A 307 15.28 56.21 4.49
CA SER A 307 15.51 56.91 5.75
C SER A 307 16.95 56.66 6.22
N VAL A 308 17.74 57.73 6.22
CA VAL A 308 19.13 57.79 6.67
C VAL A 308 19.14 57.97 8.19
N VAL A 309 19.83 57.10 8.91
CA VAL A 309 20.28 57.36 10.29
C VAL A 309 21.73 56.86 10.42
N PRO A 310 22.69 57.70 10.84
CA PRO A 310 24.04 57.25 11.18
C PRO A 310 24.16 57.04 12.70
N SER A 311 24.78 55.94 13.13
CA SER A 311 25.30 55.82 14.49
C SER A 311 26.76 55.38 14.46
N SER A 312 27.61 56.28 14.94
CA SER A 312 29.03 56.13 15.19
C SER A 312 29.30 55.36 16.49
N SER A 313 30.33 54.49 16.47
CA SER A 313 31.19 54.09 17.60
C SER A 313 32.23 53.13 17.00
N GLU A 314 33.46 53.53 16.63
CA GLU A 314 34.58 53.99 17.46
C GLU A 314 34.75 53.19 18.76
N GLY A 315 35.82 52.38 18.78
CA GLY A 315 36.30 51.56 19.89
C GLY A 315 37.54 50.78 19.46
N ASP A 316 38.69 51.27 19.90
CA ASP A 316 40.07 50.83 19.61
C ASP A 316 40.42 49.38 20.02
N PRO A 317 41.52 48.81 19.48
CA PRO A 317 42.15 47.60 20.00
C PRO A 317 43.37 47.94 20.87
N GLU A 318 43.42 47.40 22.10
CA GLU A 318 44.65 47.32 22.89
C GLU A 318 44.96 45.88 23.29
N ASP A 319 46.25 45.58 23.18
CA ASP A 319 46.95 44.34 23.46
C ASP A 319 46.84 43.88 24.93
N ALA A 320 46.83 42.56 25.16
CA ALA A 320 47.48 41.97 26.33
C ALA A 320 47.66 40.45 26.17
N GLU A 321 48.93 40.05 26.07
CA GLU A 321 49.42 38.70 26.39
C GLU A 321 49.12 38.34 27.86
N GLY A 322 48.93 37.06 28.17
CA GLY A 322 48.82 36.59 29.54
C GLY A 322 48.49 35.11 29.67
N ASP A 323 49.52 34.32 29.97
CA ASP A 323 49.54 32.89 30.27
C ASP A 323 48.63 32.41 31.44
N VAL A 324 48.66 31.08 31.62
CA VAL A 324 48.39 30.25 32.82
C VAL A 324 46.94 29.70 32.99
N PRO A 325 46.71 28.55 33.69
CA PRO A 325 46.89 27.17 33.23
C PRO A 325 45.63 26.28 33.36
N LEU A 326 45.76 25.03 32.89
CA LEU A 326 44.98 23.86 33.29
C LEU A 326 44.65 23.83 34.80
N ASN A 327 43.37 23.70 35.13
CA ASN A 327 42.97 22.98 36.34
C ASN A 327 41.63 22.24 36.18
N VAL A 328 41.76 20.95 36.42
CA VAL A 328 40.78 19.92 36.79
C VAL A 328 39.63 20.47 37.63
N VAL A 329 38.39 20.25 37.19
CA VAL A 329 37.21 20.33 38.08
C VAL A 329 36.51 18.98 38.06
N GLN A 330 36.56 18.33 39.22
CA GLN A 330 35.76 17.17 39.59
C GLN A 330 34.27 17.54 39.63
N GLU A 331 33.46 16.83 38.87
CA GLU A 331 32.01 16.96 38.91
C GLU A 331 31.46 16.18 40.11
N GLN A 332 31.08 16.88 41.17
CA GLN A 332 30.35 16.31 42.30
C GLN A 332 28.87 16.11 41.94
N VAL A 333 28.49 14.84 41.75
CA VAL A 333 27.10 14.40 41.65
C VAL A 333 26.41 14.56 43.00
N LYS A 334 25.61 15.61 43.17
CA LYS A 334 24.64 15.75 44.28
C LYS A 334 23.42 14.89 43.99
N THR A 335 23.30 13.80 44.74
CA THR A 335 22.12 12.93 44.81
C THR A 335 20.94 13.67 45.47
N ARG A 336 19.86 13.92 44.71
CA ARG A 336 18.56 14.33 45.27
C ARG A 336 17.75 13.09 45.64
N LYS A 337 17.48 12.94 46.94
CA LYS A 337 16.51 11.98 47.50
C LYS A 337 15.08 12.37 47.08
N PRO A 338 14.20 11.43 46.75
CA PRO A 338 12.77 11.70 46.61
C PRO A 338 12.07 11.64 47.97
N ASN A 339 11.23 12.65 48.23
CA ASN A 339 10.34 12.72 49.39
C ASN A 339 9.25 11.65 49.30
N SER A 340 9.21 10.79 50.32
CA SER A 340 8.10 9.87 50.61
C SER A 340 6.96 10.63 51.29
N LEU A 341 5.83 10.80 50.60
CA LEU A 341 4.57 11.19 51.22
C LEU A 341 3.84 9.94 51.69
N ALA A 342 3.77 9.80 53.01
CA ALA A 342 2.95 8.82 53.70
C ALA A 342 1.47 9.22 53.63
N PHE A 343 0.64 8.35 53.04
CA PHE A 343 -0.82 8.42 53.18
C PHE A 343 -1.30 7.26 54.05
N GLY A 344 -2.08 7.64 55.05
CA GLY A 344 -2.46 6.82 56.20
C GLY A 344 -3.41 5.66 55.89
N MET A 345 -3.30 4.70 56.80
CA MET A 345 -4.11 3.51 56.92
C MET A 345 -5.58 3.82 57.21
N MET A 346 -6.48 3.12 56.51
CA MET A 346 -7.75 2.66 57.10
C MET A 346 -7.95 1.20 56.72
N GLY A 347 -8.03 0.36 57.75
CA GLY A 347 -8.18 -1.08 57.63
C GLY A 347 -9.61 -1.47 57.25
N GLN A 348 -9.71 -2.48 56.39
CA GLN A 348 -10.89 -3.31 56.29
C GLN A 348 -10.49 -4.77 56.47
N ASN A 349 -11.11 -5.38 57.49
CA ASN A 349 -11.04 -6.78 57.84
C ASN A 349 -11.40 -7.67 56.64
N ARG A 350 -10.45 -8.49 56.19
CA ARG A 350 -10.73 -9.65 55.33
C ARG A 350 -10.71 -10.91 56.17
N VAL A 351 -11.89 -11.53 56.24
CA VAL A 351 -12.15 -12.88 56.75
C VAL A 351 -11.32 -13.90 55.94
N PRO A 352 -10.70 -14.91 56.57
CA PRO A 352 -9.97 -15.94 55.84
C PRO A 352 -10.93 -16.90 55.13
N SER A 353 -10.74 -17.07 53.82
CA SER A 353 -11.42 -18.09 53.02
C SER A 353 -11.00 -19.49 53.43
N PRO A 354 -11.92 -20.47 53.46
CA PRO A 354 -11.63 -21.82 53.90
C PRO A 354 -10.85 -22.61 52.83
N THR A 355 -9.87 -23.36 53.31
CA THR A 355 -9.07 -24.36 52.59
C THR A 355 -9.99 -25.45 51.99
N PRO A 356 -9.80 -25.86 50.72
CA PRO A 356 -10.56 -26.98 50.17
C PRO A 356 -10.12 -28.32 50.80
N PRO A 357 -11.05 -29.26 51.04
CA PRO A 357 -10.72 -30.57 51.61
C PRO A 357 -9.96 -31.43 50.60
N GLN A 358 -8.89 -32.07 51.08
CA GLN A 358 -8.17 -33.12 50.36
C GLN A 358 -9.06 -34.37 50.27
N ILE A 359 -9.30 -34.82 49.04
CA ILE A 359 -9.99 -36.08 48.75
C ILE A 359 -8.95 -37.20 48.77
N PRO A 360 -9.14 -38.28 49.55
CA PRO A 360 -8.23 -39.42 49.52
C PRO A 360 -8.37 -40.22 48.22
N SER A 361 -7.23 -40.47 47.57
CA SER A 361 -7.09 -41.38 46.45
C SER A 361 -7.24 -42.83 46.91
N SER A 362 -8.44 -43.37 46.87
CA SER A 362 -8.66 -44.82 46.96
C SER A 362 -10.04 -45.17 46.39
N LEU A 363 -10.04 -45.91 45.28
CA LEU A 363 -11.08 -46.82 44.76
C LEU A 363 -11.15 -46.74 43.22
N ILE A 364 -10.24 -47.47 42.57
CA ILE A 364 -10.41 -47.90 41.18
C ILE A 364 -11.07 -49.29 41.23
N PRO A 365 -12.33 -49.46 40.80
CA PRO A 365 -12.90 -50.78 40.67
C PRO A 365 -12.35 -51.47 39.41
N GLN A 366 -11.84 -52.68 39.60
CA GLN A 366 -11.39 -53.55 38.51
C GLN A 366 -12.57 -53.95 37.63
N GLN A 367 -12.39 -53.81 36.32
CA GLN A 367 -13.28 -54.36 35.30
C GLN A 367 -12.89 -55.82 34.99
N PRO A 368 -13.85 -56.73 34.79
CA PRO A 368 -13.57 -58.14 34.53
C PRO A 368 -13.13 -58.40 33.08
N PHE A 369 -12.11 -59.26 32.98
CA PHE A 369 -11.62 -59.91 31.78
C PHE A 369 -12.71 -60.74 31.08
N PHE A 370 -12.84 -60.58 29.77
CA PHE A 370 -13.47 -61.57 28.87
C PHE A 370 -12.44 -62.06 27.84
N PRO A 371 -12.32 -63.37 27.57
CA PRO A 371 -11.42 -63.91 26.56
C PRO A 371 -12.13 -64.17 25.22
N GLY A 372 -11.42 -63.97 24.12
CA GLY A 372 -11.82 -64.29 22.74
C GLY A 372 -11.40 -63.16 21.80
N THR A 373 -10.78 -63.34 20.64
CA THR A 373 -10.57 -64.54 19.82
C THR A 373 -9.39 -64.21 18.90
N MET A 374 -8.46 -65.15 18.72
CA MET A 374 -7.36 -65.01 17.74
C MET A 374 -7.93 -64.79 16.34
N THR A 375 -7.57 -63.68 15.69
CA THR A 375 -7.69 -63.53 14.24
C THR A 375 -6.33 -63.22 13.65
N GLN A 376 -6.00 -64.07 12.69
CA GLN A 376 -4.79 -64.26 11.91
C GLN A 376 -4.32 -62.98 11.19
N MET A 377 -3.03 -62.66 11.32
CA MET A 377 -2.37 -61.57 10.59
C MET A 377 -1.98 -62.02 9.18
N MET A 378 -2.26 -61.18 8.19
CA MET A 378 -1.62 -61.15 6.86
C MET A 378 -0.93 -59.79 6.71
N PRO A 379 0.26 -59.71 6.07
CA PRO A 379 1.00 -58.46 5.93
C PRO A 379 0.52 -57.65 4.71
N GLY A 380 0.06 -56.43 4.94
CA GLY A 380 -0.40 -55.50 3.91
C GLY A 380 0.44 -54.22 3.89
N ASN A 381 1.02 -53.95 2.72
CA ASN A 381 1.84 -52.81 2.30
C ASN A 381 1.61 -51.46 3.00
N VAL A 382 2.71 -50.88 3.45
CA VAL A 382 2.84 -49.46 3.83
C VAL A 382 2.98 -48.63 2.56
N VAL A 383 2.01 -47.77 2.27
CA VAL A 383 2.10 -46.67 1.29
C VAL A 383 2.28 -45.38 2.08
N PRO A 384 3.23 -44.49 1.73
CA PRO A 384 3.49 -43.28 2.49
C PRO A 384 2.40 -42.23 2.25
N MET A 385 1.94 -41.62 3.34
CA MET A 385 1.06 -40.46 3.39
C MET A 385 1.72 -39.28 2.66
N GLN A 386 1.30 -39.01 1.43
CA GLN A 386 1.56 -37.74 0.77
C GLN A 386 0.66 -36.65 1.35
N GLN A 387 1.28 -35.49 1.51
CA GLN A 387 0.74 -34.25 2.07
C GLN A 387 -0.59 -33.87 1.41
N MET A 388 -1.65 -33.72 2.21
CA MET A 388 -2.87 -33.04 1.78
C MET A 388 -2.56 -31.55 1.56
N LEU A 389 -2.44 -31.17 0.29
CA LEU A 389 -2.49 -29.78 -0.14
C LEU A 389 -3.91 -29.24 0.08
N THR A 390 -3.98 -28.10 0.76
CA THR A 390 -5.20 -27.33 1.06
C THR A 390 -5.88 -26.80 -0.21
N PRO A 391 -7.22 -26.70 -0.28
CA PRO A 391 -7.95 -26.39 -1.53
C PRO A 391 -8.05 -24.88 -1.89
N TYR A 392 -7.17 -24.00 -1.41
CA TYR A 392 -7.37 -22.54 -1.57
C TYR A 392 -6.76 -21.92 -2.86
N THR A 393 -6.05 -22.70 -3.68
CA THR A 393 -5.48 -22.22 -4.95
C THR A 393 -6.51 -22.07 -6.09
N ALA A 394 -7.75 -22.54 -5.93
CA ALA A 394 -8.77 -22.45 -6.97
C ALA A 394 -9.41 -21.04 -7.11
N TYR A 395 -9.31 -20.17 -6.10
CA TYR A 395 -9.92 -18.84 -6.15
C TYR A 395 -9.07 -17.76 -6.85
N GLN A 396 -7.79 -18.04 -7.15
CA GLN A 396 -6.90 -17.06 -7.79
C GLN A 396 -7.06 -16.96 -9.33
N GLN A 397 -7.81 -17.86 -9.99
CA GLN A 397 -7.91 -17.87 -11.45
C GLN A 397 -9.24 -17.37 -12.05
N MET A 398 -10.24 -16.99 -11.26
CA MET A 398 -11.58 -16.66 -11.80
C MET A 398 -12.00 -15.18 -11.77
N ASN A 399 -11.12 -14.23 -11.45
CA ASN A 399 -11.48 -12.80 -11.49
C ASN A 399 -10.44 -11.95 -12.22
N LEU A 400 -10.50 -11.97 -13.56
CA LEU A 400 -10.03 -10.89 -14.42
C LEU A 400 -11.27 -10.17 -14.99
N PRO A 401 -11.44 -8.84 -14.80
CA PRO A 401 -12.56 -8.13 -15.37
C PRO A 401 -12.29 -7.79 -16.84
N GLY A 402 -12.91 -8.52 -17.76
CA GLY A 402 -13.01 -8.18 -19.17
C GLY A 402 -14.42 -7.69 -19.51
N PHE A 403 -14.50 -6.47 -20.05
CA PHE A 403 -15.58 -5.94 -20.89
C PHE A 403 -17.05 -6.12 -20.44
N MET A 404 -17.64 -5.05 -19.89
CA MET A 404 -19.10 -4.86 -19.97
C MET A 404 -19.48 -4.23 -21.32
N PRO A 405 -20.43 -4.79 -22.08
CA PRO A 405 -21.00 -4.13 -23.24
C PRO A 405 -22.06 -3.10 -22.81
N GLN A 406 -22.10 -1.99 -23.53
CA GLN A 406 -23.11 -0.94 -23.39
C GLN A 406 -24.49 -1.49 -23.80
N TYR A 407 -25.49 -1.36 -22.92
CA TYR A 407 -26.88 -1.60 -23.28
C TYR A 407 -27.45 -0.34 -23.95
N ALA A 408 -27.67 -0.44 -25.27
CA ALA A 408 -28.48 0.48 -26.05
C ALA A 408 -29.97 0.23 -25.77
N GLY A 409 -30.74 1.31 -25.68
CA GLY A 409 -32.16 1.31 -25.35
C GLY A 409 -33.05 0.71 -26.42
N HIS A 410 -34.05 -0.04 -25.99
CA HIS A 410 -35.24 -0.36 -26.76
C HIS A 410 -36.49 0.00 -25.96
N ALA A 411 -37.31 0.86 -26.55
CA ALA A 411 -38.63 1.26 -26.07
C ALA A 411 -39.64 0.10 -26.27
N PRO A 412 -40.64 -0.05 -25.38
CA PRO A 412 -41.77 -0.95 -25.63
C PRO A 412 -42.91 -0.23 -26.38
N PRO A 413 -43.66 -0.95 -27.24
CA PRO A 413 -44.80 -0.39 -27.96
C PRO A 413 -46.07 -0.38 -27.09
N GLY A 414 -46.92 0.60 -27.36
CA GLY A 414 -48.10 0.95 -26.58
C GLY A 414 -49.22 -0.08 -26.58
N ALA A 415 -50.05 0.03 -25.54
CA ALA A 415 -51.37 -0.59 -25.46
C ALA A 415 -52.38 0.42 -24.89
N MET A 416 -53.34 0.71 -25.76
CA MET A 416 -54.70 1.26 -25.63
C MET A 416 -55.29 1.59 -24.25
N ILE A 417 -55.95 2.76 -24.24
CA ILE A 417 -56.91 3.33 -23.26
C ILE A 417 -58.30 2.68 -23.45
N PRO A 418 -59.11 2.50 -22.39
CA PRO A 418 -60.22 3.42 -22.06
C PRO A 418 -60.25 3.70 -20.53
N GLY A 419 -60.38 4.93 -20.02
CA GLY A 419 -61.50 5.84 -20.22
C GLY A 419 -62.35 5.85 -18.94
N SER A 420 -62.29 6.91 -18.12
CA SER A 420 -63.42 7.42 -17.31
C SER A 420 -63.00 8.61 -16.43
N HIS A 421 -63.94 9.54 -16.33
CA HIS A 421 -63.93 10.84 -15.67
C HIS A 421 -63.78 10.76 -14.14
N GLN A 422 -63.15 11.77 -13.51
CA GLN A 422 -63.87 12.79 -12.72
C GLN A 422 -62.94 13.84 -12.10
N SER A 423 -63.44 15.08 -12.12
CA SER A 423 -62.90 16.32 -11.58
C SER A 423 -62.61 16.30 -10.08
N LEU A 424 -61.60 17.05 -9.64
CA LEU A 424 -61.82 18.17 -8.71
C LEU A 424 -60.59 19.09 -8.63
N ASN A 425 -60.81 20.33 -9.05
CA ASN A 425 -60.00 21.50 -8.74
C ASN A 425 -59.89 21.68 -7.22
N GLN A 426 -58.71 22.09 -6.73
CA GLN A 426 -58.62 23.28 -5.88
C GLN A 426 -57.20 23.84 -5.81
N HIS A 427 -57.14 25.15 -6.06
CA HIS A 427 -56.03 26.07 -5.89
C HIS A 427 -55.46 26.06 -4.47
N VAL A 428 -54.13 26.18 -4.33
CA VAL A 428 -53.49 27.16 -3.43
C VAL A 428 -52.18 27.64 -4.06
N VAL A 429 -51.95 28.95 -3.91
CA VAL A 429 -50.92 29.80 -4.50
C VAL A 429 -49.78 30.04 -3.50
N ALA A 430 -48.53 29.97 -4.01
CA ALA A 430 -47.30 30.67 -3.59
C ALA A 430 -46.61 30.33 -2.24
N PRO A 431 -45.34 30.80 -2.00
CA PRO A 431 -44.33 31.29 -2.93
C PRO A 431 -42.94 30.59 -2.81
N ALA A 432 -42.12 30.87 -3.82
CA ALA A 432 -40.69 30.62 -3.88
C ALA A 432 -39.90 31.39 -2.81
N ALA A 433 -38.91 30.72 -2.22
CA ALA A 433 -37.82 31.36 -1.48
C ALA A 433 -36.48 30.80 -1.99
N SER A 434 -35.68 31.72 -2.50
CA SER A 434 -34.29 31.55 -2.90
C SER A 434 -33.41 31.16 -1.70
N VAL A 435 -32.47 30.23 -1.90
CA VAL A 435 -31.31 30.08 -1.01
C VAL A 435 -30.07 29.96 -1.88
N GLU A 436 -29.40 31.09 -2.06
CA GLU A 436 -28.00 31.20 -2.43
C GLU A 436 -27.11 31.02 -1.19
N SER A 437 -25.93 30.45 -1.41
CA SER A 437 -24.70 30.54 -0.59
C SER A 437 -24.68 29.83 0.79
N ALA A 438 -23.93 28.72 0.85
CA ALA A 438 -23.24 28.28 2.05
C ALA A 438 -22.02 27.43 1.63
N SER A 439 -20.98 28.11 1.13
CA SER A 439 -19.65 27.56 0.88
C SER A 439 -18.64 28.47 1.57
N ALA A 440 -18.39 28.23 2.86
CA ALA A 440 -17.22 28.66 3.62
C ALA A 440 -17.36 28.11 5.05
N ASP A 441 -16.24 27.96 5.77
CA ASP A 441 -16.13 27.70 7.21
C ASP A 441 -16.25 26.25 7.71
N TYR A 442 -15.28 25.42 7.32
CA TYR A 442 -14.92 24.21 8.08
C TYR A 442 -13.41 24.08 8.37
N ARG A 443 -12.70 25.20 8.55
CA ARG A 443 -11.24 25.22 8.76
C ARG A 443 -10.74 25.99 9.98
N GLN A 444 -11.51 26.01 11.07
CA GLN A 444 -11.01 26.64 12.29
C GLN A 444 -11.58 26.03 13.58
N PHE A 445 -11.34 24.74 13.82
CA PHE A 445 -11.52 24.14 15.15
C PHE A 445 -10.69 22.86 15.27
N MET A 446 -9.39 22.98 15.56
CA MET A 446 -8.57 21.92 16.19
C MET A 446 -7.20 22.51 16.55
N PHE A 447 -7.13 23.35 17.60
CA PHE A 447 -5.95 23.52 18.45
C PHE A 447 -6.39 24.20 19.74
N ARG A 448 -6.77 23.40 20.73
CA ARG A 448 -6.69 23.68 22.18
C ARG A 448 -7.23 22.49 22.96
N THR A 449 -6.36 21.93 23.81
CA THR A 449 -6.51 21.32 25.15
C THR A 449 -5.49 20.19 25.22
N GLU A 450 -4.31 20.46 25.77
CA GLU A 450 -3.89 20.29 27.19
C GLU A 450 -3.00 19.05 27.32
#